data_AF-A0A2D4QJW4-F1
#
_entry.id   AF-A0A2D4QJW4-F1
#
_cell.length_a   1.000
_cell.length_b   1.000
_cell.length_c   1.000
_cell.angle_alpha   90.00
_cell.angle_beta   90.00
_cell.angle_gamma   90.00
#
_symmetry.space_group_name_H-M   'P 1'
#
loop_
_entity.id
_entity.type
_entity.pdbx_description
1 polymer ?
#
loop_
_entity_poly.entity_id
_entity_poly.type
_entity_poly.pdbx_seq_one_letter_code
_entity_poly.pdbx_strand_id
1 'polypeptide(L)'
;MNIALRTLIACGLLAACAIIALSPNPVAAMSDDSVTAIRKTIREKPGNAPKGTGPRIGPKVPKRPIASRDLSQAFVDRCLEVADELDPEFAKQLRTLCEQDPTEFERIIRRQGPRLTGLAELKASDPKLYQLKLVELRVDASVQRLASEIRTVQRDEPDDTDRIDSLTQQLQGQLQIRLGLELGNQMLYIERMEEQLKELKAQVEFQRTEFDSVVQEELARLTGRPGGIEAARAPATASP
;
A
#
# COMPACT_ATOMS: atom_id res chain seq x y z
N MET A 1 -42.29 -8.18 -28.75
CA MET A 1 -41.73 -9.11 -27.75
C MET A 1 -40.23 -8.83 -27.68
N ASN A 2 -39.67 -8.56 -26.49
CA ASN A 2 -38.30 -8.05 -26.20
C ASN A 2 -38.12 -6.54 -25.97
N ILE A 3 -38.96 -5.95 -25.12
CA ILE A 3 -38.63 -4.71 -24.38
C ILE A 3 -38.54 -4.98 -22.86
N ALA A 4 -39.03 -6.13 -22.38
CA ALA A 4 -39.08 -6.48 -20.96
C ALA A 4 -37.78 -7.07 -20.37
N LEU A 5 -36.71 -7.27 -21.17
CA LEU A 5 -35.48 -7.94 -20.69
C LEU A 5 -34.29 -6.98 -20.49
N ARG A 6 -34.45 -5.67 -20.75
CA ARG A 6 -33.40 -4.67 -20.53
C ARG A 6 -33.59 -3.82 -19.26
N THR A 7 -34.67 -4.03 -18.53
CA THR A 7 -35.03 -3.28 -17.31
C THR A 7 -34.65 -3.99 -16.02
N LEU A 8 -33.86 -5.07 -16.08
CA LEU A 8 -33.58 -5.96 -14.94
C LEU A 8 -32.10 -6.01 -14.49
N ILE A 9 -31.24 -5.13 -15.01
CA ILE A 9 -29.84 -4.96 -14.53
C ILE A 9 -29.61 -3.55 -13.94
N ALA A 10 -30.65 -2.72 -13.86
CA ALA A 10 -30.59 -1.38 -13.25
C ALA A 10 -31.20 -1.31 -11.84
N CYS A 11 -31.45 -2.45 -11.18
CA CYS A 11 -32.13 -2.52 -9.87
C CYS A 11 -31.35 -3.34 -8.83
N GLY A 12 -30.03 -3.11 -8.74
CA GLY A 12 -29.12 -3.85 -7.86
C GLY A 12 -28.15 -2.97 -7.07
N LEU A 13 -28.53 -1.73 -6.72
CA LEU A 13 -27.67 -0.83 -5.94
C LEU A 13 -28.41 0.03 -4.89
N LEU A 14 -29.56 -0.46 -4.41
CA LEU A 14 -30.34 0.18 -3.35
C LEU A 14 -30.90 -0.87 -2.38
N ALA A 15 -30.04 -1.44 -1.53
CA ALA A 15 -30.46 -2.15 -0.30
C ALA A 15 -29.27 -2.49 0.59
N ALA A 16 -28.71 -1.50 1.29
CA ALA A 16 -27.92 -1.73 2.52
C ALA A 16 -27.95 -0.52 3.46
N CYS A 17 -29.13 0.09 3.60
CA CYS A 17 -29.44 1.01 4.69
C CYS A 17 -30.78 0.57 5.28
N ALA A 18 -30.75 -0.35 6.24
CA ALA A 18 -31.73 -0.46 7.33
C ALA A 18 -31.43 -1.69 8.22
N ILE A 19 -31.36 -1.42 9.53
CA ILE A 19 -31.55 -2.35 10.66
C ILE A 19 -30.33 -3.17 11.09
N ILE A 20 -29.53 -2.58 12.00
CA ILE A 20 -29.23 -3.27 13.26
C ILE A 20 -29.84 -2.43 14.37
N ALA A 21 -30.93 -2.96 14.90
CA ALA A 21 -31.63 -2.46 16.06
C ALA A 21 -30.79 -2.64 17.33
N LEU A 22 -30.99 -1.70 18.25
CA LEU A 22 -30.91 -1.81 19.70
C LEU A 22 -30.42 -3.16 20.26
N SER A 23 -29.18 -3.17 20.75
CA SER A 23 -28.77 -4.03 21.85
C SER A 23 -28.14 -3.15 22.94
N PRO A 24 -28.62 -3.21 24.20
CA PRO A 24 -27.94 -2.55 25.31
C PRO A 24 -26.68 -3.37 25.62
N ASN A 25 -25.51 -2.80 25.38
CA ASN A 25 -24.24 -3.43 25.74
C ASN A 25 -24.02 -3.23 27.26
N PRO A 26 -24.02 -4.28 28.10
CA PRO A 26 -23.70 -4.16 29.50
C PRO A 26 -22.18 -4.20 29.65
N VAL A 27 -21.51 -3.04 29.57
CA VAL A 27 -20.14 -2.93 30.08
C VAL A 27 -20.24 -2.77 31.60
N ALA A 28 -20.54 -3.89 32.25
CA ALA A 28 -20.34 -4.06 33.67
C ALA A 28 -18.84 -4.29 33.92
N ALA A 29 -18.25 -3.38 34.69
CA ALA A 29 -17.14 -3.61 35.61
C ALA A 29 -15.97 -4.49 35.12
N MET A 30 -15.01 -3.88 34.43
CA MET A 30 -13.61 -4.31 34.53
C MET A 30 -12.89 -3.39 35.51
N SER A 31 -12.38 -4.00 36.59
CA SER A 31 -11.66 -3.39 37.70
C SER A 31 -10.32 -2.76 37.28
N ASP A 32 -10.00 -1.61 37.89
CA ASP A 32 -8.81 -0.77 37.68
C ASP A 32 -7.47 -1.39 38.11
N ASP A 33 -7.46 -2.61 38.66
CA ASP A 33 -6.22 -3.19 39.23
C ASP A 33 -5.29 -3.89 38.21
N SER A 34 -5.66 -3.99 36.93
CA SER A 34 -4.87 -4.73 35.93
C SER A 34 -3.96 -3.87 35.03
N VAL A 35 -4.16 -2.55 34.99
CA VAL A 35 -3.37 -1.65 34.11
C VAL A 35 -2.06 -1.19 34.77
N THR A 36 -1.94 -1.30 36.10
CA THR A 36 -0.76 -0.90 36.87
C THR A 36 0.31 -2.00 36.99
N ALA A 37 -0.04 -3.26 36.72
CA ALA A 37 0.89 -4.40 36.86
C ALA A 37 1.84 -4.59 35.66
N ILE A 38 1.46 -4.15 34.45
CA ILE A 38 2.29 -4.30 33.23
C ILE A 38 3.34 -3.17 33.11
N ARG A 39 3.14 -2.05 33.82
CA ARG A 39 4.05 -0.88 33.77
C ARG A 39 5.27 -1.00 34.71
N LYS A 40 5.38 -2.06 35.53
CA LYS A 40 6.39 -2.18 36.60
C LYS A 40 7.54 -3.16 36.31
N THR A 41 7.51 -3.91 35.21
CA THR A 41 8.54 -4.92 34.88
C THR A 41 9.54 -4.51 33.80
N ILE A 42 9.48 -3.28 33.26
CA ILE A 42 10.49 -2.76 32.31
C ILE A 42 11.21 -1.56 32.94
N ARG A 43 11.92 -1.80 34.04
CA ARG A 43 12.87 -0.82 34.59
C ARG A 43 13.98 -1.52 35.36
N GLU A 44 14.91 -2.14 34.65
CA GLU A 44 16.25 -2.45 35.19
C GLU A 44 17.36 -2.07 34.20
N LYS A 45 18.10 -1.03 34.62
CA LYS A 45 19.52 -0.69 34.49
C LYS A 45 20.28 -0.80 33.13
N PRO A 46 20.96 0.28 32.70
CA PRO A 46 21.85 0.27 31.53
C PRO A 46 23.19 -0.39 31.85
N GLY A 47 23.54 -1.44 31.11
CA GLY A 47 24.86 -2.06 31.09
C GLY A 47 25.81 -1.35 30.12
N ASN A 48 26.98 -0.98 30.62
CA ASN A 48 28.13 -0.47 29.88
C ASN A 48 28.49 -1.37 28.69
N ALA A 49 28.35 -0.86 27.46
CA ALA A 49 28.94 -1.48 26.27
C ALA A 49 30.31 -0.83 25.97
N PRO A 50 31.35 -1.61 25.65
CA PRO A 50 32.67 -1.08 25.36
C PRO A 50 32.69 -0.30 24.04
N LYS A 51 33.34 0.87 24.05
CA LYS A 51 33.62 1.69 22.87
C LYS A 51 34.55 0.93 21.93
N GLY A 52 33.99 0.25 20.94
CA GLY A 52 34.71 -0.24 19.77
C GLY A 52 34.98 0.92 18.80
N THR A 53 36.12 1.59 18.97
CA THR A 53 36.74 2.42 17.93
C THR A 53 37.34 1.52 16.85
N GLY A 54 36.49 1.05 15.92
CA GLY A 54 36.92 0.48 14.65
C GLY A 54 36.94 1.56 13.56
N PRO A 55 37.98 1.64 12.71
CA PRO A 55 37.98 2.54 11.56
C PRO A 55 36.88 2.10 10.58
N ARG A 56 35.82 2.91 10.42
CA ARG A 56 34.87 2.73 9.30
C ARG A 56 35.55 3.18 8.01
N ILE A 57 36.30 2.26 7.38
CA ILE A 57 36.68 2.34 5.97
C ILE A 57 35.47 1.85 5.17
N GLY A 58 34.42 2.67 5.11
CA GLY A 58 33.38 2.56 4.10
C GLY A 58 33.63 3.65 3.07
N PRO A 59 33.48 3.38 1.76
CA PRO A 59 33.62 4.43 0.75
C PRO A 59 32.65 5.56 1.09
N LYS A 60 33.18 6.76 1.32
CA LYS A 60 32.40 8.00 1.33
C LYS A 60 31.71 8.08 -0.02
N VAL A 61 30.46 7.61 -0.11
CA VAL A 61 29.62 7.89 -1.26
C VAL A 61 29.50 9.41 -1.31
N PRO A 62 30.04 10.07 -2.35
CA PRO A 62 29.91 11.51 -2.44
C PRO A 62 28.41 11.82 -2.48
N LYS A 63 27.94 12.62 -1.51
CA LYS A 63 26.66 13.33 -1.67
C LYS A 63 26.82 14.16 -2.95
N ARG A 64 26.38 13.60 -4.08
CA ARG A 64 26.28 14.37 -5.32
C ARG A 64 25.38 15.55 -4.98
N PRO A 65 25.84 16.80 -5.17
CA PRO A 65 24.92 17.91 -5.16
C PRO A 65 23.89 17.59 -6.25
N ILE A 66 22.62 17.52 -5.87
CA ILE A 66 21.52 17.47 -6.82
C ILE A 66 21.56 18.82 -7.51
N ALA A 67 22.39 18.93 -8.55
CA ALA A 67 22.32 20.00 -9.51
C ALA A 67 20.85 20.08 -9.94
N SER A 68 20.30 21.28 -9.91
CA SER A 68 18.96 21.60 -10.42
C SER A 68 18.81 21.00 -11.81
N ARG A 69 18.26 19.78 -11.86
CA ARG A 69 17.75 19.20 -13.10
C ARG A 69 16.45 19.93 -13.31
N ASP A 70 16.46 20.88 -14.24
CA ASP A 70 15.23 21.49 -14.75
C ASP A 70 14.22 20.36 -14.97
N LEU A 71 13.05 20.49 -14.35
CA LEU A 71 11.99 19.51 -14.49
C LEU A 71 11.59 19.45 -15.97
N SER A 72 11.69 18.27 -16.58
CA SER A 72 11.24 18.10 -17.96
C SER A 72 9.76 18.46 -18.07
N GLN A 73 9.36 19.17 -19.14
CA GLN A 73 7.96 19.52 -19.37
C GLN A 73 7.03 18.30 -19.31
N ALA A 74 7.44 17.18 -19.91
CA ALA A 74 6.67 15.93 -19.86
C ALA A 74 6.47 15.38 -18.44
N PHE A 75 7.38 15.70 -17.50
CA PHE A 75 7.23 15.33 -16.10
C PHE A 75 6.24 16.25 -15.38
N VAL A 76 6.29 17.55 -15.65
CA VAL A 76 5.35 18.55 -15.15
C VAL A 76 3.92 18.19 -15.59
N ASP A 77 3.73 17.89 -16.87
CA ASP A 77 2.42 17.55 -17.43
C ASP A 77 1.81 16.33 -16.74
N ARG A 78 2.59 15.25 -16.55
CA ARG A 78 2.13 14.05 -15.81
C ARG A 78 1.77 14.35 -14.36
N CYS A 79 2.55 15.20 -13.67
CA CYS A 79 2.23 15.59 -12.30
C CYS A 79 0.93 16.39 -12.23
N LEU A 80 0.71 17.31 -13.17
CA LEU A 80 -0.51 18.11 -13.25
C LEU A 80 -1.74 17.28 -13.60
N GLU A 81 -1.61 16.29 -14.48
CA GLU A 81 -2.68 15.34 -14.80
C GLU A 81 -3.11 14.54 -13.55
N VAL A 82 -2.15 13.97 -12.82
CA VAL A 82 -2.45 13.26 -11.58
C VAL A 82 -3.02 14.19 -10.51
N ALA A 83 -2.52 15.42 -10.42
CA ALA A 83 -3.07 16.41 -9.50
C ALA A 83 -4.53 16.75 -9.84
N ASP A 84 -4.87 16.87 -11.12
CA ASP A 84 -6.22 17.17 -11.60
C ASP A 84 -7.21 16.06 -11.26
N GLU A 85 -6.77 14.81 -11.43
CA GLU A 85 -7.54 13.64 -11.00
C GLU A 85 -7.66 13.57 -9.48
N LEU A 86 -6.64 13.98 -8.73
CA LEU A 86 -6.69 13.92 -7.26
C LEU A 86 -7.62 15.00 -6.69
N ASP A 87 -7.35 16.26 -7.02
CA ASP A 87 -8.04 17.46 -6.57
C ASP A 87 -7.90 18.57 -7.63
N PRO A 88 -8.96 18.88 -8.39
CA PRO A 88 -8.91 19.90 -9.44
C PRO A 88 -8.53 21.29 -8.95
N GLU A 89 -8.88 21.66 -7.72
CA GLU A 89 -8.52 22.97 -7.16
C GLU A 89 -7.02 23.03 -6.83
N PHE A 90 -6.48 21.95 -6.27
CA PHE A 90 -5.03 21.82 -6.09
C PHE A 90 -4.28 21.85 -7.42
N ALA A 91 -4.80 21.19 -8.47
CA ALA A 91 -4.22 21.23 -9.80
C ALA A 91 -4.22 22.65 -10.39
N LYS A 92 -5.32 23.41 -10.24
CA LYS A 92 -5.37 24.82 -10.62
C LYS A 92 -4.32 25.65 -9.88
N GLN A 93 -4.19 25.45 -8.56
CA GLN A 93 -3.16 26.14 -7.77
C GLN A 93 -1.75 25.83 -8.28
N LEU A 94 -1.46 24.56 -8.60
CA LEU A 94 -0.18 24.15 -9.17
C LEU A 94 0.08 24.76 -10.54
N ARG A 95 -0.94 24.85 -11.42
CA ARG A 95 -0.82 25.53 -12.73
C ARG A 95 -0.50 27.01 -12.56
N THR A 96 -1.26 27.71 -11.71
CA THR A 96 -1.02 29.12 -11.39
C THR A 96 0.39 29.33 -10.84
N LEU A 97 0.83 28.46 -9.94
CA LEU A 97 2.17 28.52 -9.36
C LEU A 97 3.25 28.27 -10.41
N CYS A 98 3.03 27.34 -11.35
CA CYS A 98 3.94 27.09 -12.46
C CYS A 98 4.13 28.32 -13.36
N GLU A 99 3.10 29.16 -13.51
CA GLU A 99 3.15 30.39 -14.31
C GLU A 99 3.75 31.57 -13.53
N GLN A 100 3.35 31.73 -12.26
CA GLN A 100 3.68 32.91 -11.45
C GLN A 100 4.99 32.79 -10.69
N ASP A 101 5.28 31.60 -10.16
CA ASP A 101 6.50 31.32 -9.39
C ASP A 101 7.01 29.89 -9.68
N PRO A 102 7.72 29.71 -10.81
CA PRO A 102 8.27 28.41 -11.20
C PRO A 102 9.22 27.81 -10.15
N THR A 103 9.87 28.65 -9.33
CA THR A 103 10.82 28.20 -8.30
C THR A 103 10.09 27.56 -7.13
N GLU A 104 9.01 28.20 -6.68
CA GLU A 104 8.14 27.66 -5.64
C GLU A 104 7.40 26.41 -6.14
N PHE A 105 6.95 26.40 -7.39
CA PHE A 105 6.42 25.20 -8.04
C PHE A 105 7.42 24.06 -8.02
N GLU A 106 8.67 24.30 -8.44
CA GLU A 106 9.71 23.29 -8.41
C GLU A 106 9.95 22.78 -6.98
N ARG A 107 9.91 23.66 -5.96
CA ARG A 107 10.05 23.26 -4.56
C ARG A 107 8.93 22.34 -4.11
N ILE A 108 7.68 22.65 -4.47
CA ILE A 108 6.51 21.80 -4.16
C ILE A 108 6.64 20.46 -4.88
N ILE A 109 6.98 20.47 -6.17
CA ILE A 109 7.17 19.26 -6.96
C ILE A 109 8.39 18.46 -6.47
N ARG A 110 9.46 19.05 -5.96
CA ARG A 110 10.55 18.25 -5.37
C ARG A 110 10.10 17.55 -4.08
N ARG A 111 9.19 18.15 -3.32
CA ARG A 111 8.66 17.58 -2.08
C ARG A 111 7.55 16.55 -2.32
N GLN A 112 6.63 16.84 -3.23
CA GLN A 112 5.45 16.01 -3.51
C GLN A 112 5.58 15.16 -4.78
N GLY A 113 6.49 15.53 -5.68
CA GLY A 113 6.72 14.88 -6.96
C GLY A 113 7.07 13.41 -6.84
N PRO A 114 7.85 12.91 -5.87
CA PRO A 114 8.02 11.46 -5.72
C PRO A 114 6.69 10.72 -5.55
N ARG A 115 5.72 11.32 -4.83
CA ARG A 115 4.37 10.76 -4.67
C ARG A 115 3.56 10.87 -5.95
N LEU A 116 3.55 12.03 -6.63
CA LEU A 116 2.84 12.22 -7.90
C LEU A 116 3.42 11.36 -9.03
N THR A 117 4.75 11.17 -9.04
CA THR A 117 5.46 10.30 -9.97
C THR A 117 5.10 8.84 -9.73
N GLY A 118 5.15 8.40 -8.47
CA GLY A 118 4.73 7.05 -8.11
C GLY A 118 3.28 6.77 -8.50
N LEU A 119 2.39 7.77 -8.39
CA LEU A 119 1.02 7.66 -8.87
C LEU A 119 0.92 7.61 -10.41
N ALA A 120 1.72 8.37 -11.14
CA ALA A 120 1.75 8.32 -12.61
C ALA A 120 2.29 6.97 -13.12
N GLU A 121 3.35 6.44 -12.50
CA GLU A 121 3.88 5.11 -12.80
C GLU A 121 2.86 4.02 -12.45
N LEU A 122 2.18 4.17 -11.32
CA LEU A 122 1.10 3.26 -10.90
C LEU A 122 -0.06 3.29 -11.91
N LYS A 123 -0.45 4.47 -12.40
CA LYS A 123 -1.48 4.61 -13.45
C LYS A 123 -1.14 3.82 -14.71
N ALA A 124 0.13 3.82 -15.12
CA ALA A 124 0.59 3.10 -16.30
C ALA A 124 0.70 1.59 -16.09
N SER A 125 1.16 1.15 -14.91
CA SER A 125 1.47 -0.26 -14.60
C SER A 125 0.28 -1.05 -14.04
N ASP A 126 -0.53 -0.43 -13.19
CA ASP A 126 -1.71 -1.02 -12.56
C ASP A 126 -2.82 0.03 -12.40
N PRO A 127 -3.64 0.25 -13.46
CA PRO A 127 -4.71 1.25 -13.44
C PRO A 127 -5.76 1.01 -12.34
N LYS A 128 -5.97 -0.24 -11.93
CA LYS A 128 -6.96 -0.58 -10.90
C LYS A 128 -6.45 -0.16 -9.52
N LEU A 129 -5.21 -0.49 -9.20
CA LEU A 129 -4.58 -0.06 -7.95
C LEU A 129 -4.41 1.46 -7.91
N TYR A 130 -4.15 2.10 -9.06
CA TYR A 130 -4.14 3.55 -9.17
C TYR A 130 -5.47 4.19 -8.75
N GLN A 131 -6.60 3.70 -9.24
CA GLN A 131 -7.92 4.23 -8.87
C GLN A 131 -8.20 4.06 -7.38
N LEU A 132 -7.87 2.89 -6.81
CA LEU A 132 -8.00 2.67 -5.37
C LEU A 132 -7.15 3.67 -4.58
N LYS A 133 -5.90 3.89 -5.03
CA LYS A 133 -5.01 4.84 -4.38
C LYS A 133 -5.52 6.27 -4.46
N LEU A 134 -6.07 6.69 -5.59
CA LEU A 134 -6.70 8.01 -5.71
C LEU A 134 -7.83 8.21 -4.69
N VAL A 135 -8.70 7.21 -4.51
CA VAL A 135 -9.78 7.27 -3.51
C VAL A 135 -9.22 7.43 -2.10
N GLU A 136 -8.21 6.66 -1.72
CA GLU A 136 -7.54 6.81 -0.42
C GLU A 136 -6.98 8.22 -0.22
N LEU A 137 -6.29 8.76 -1.23
CA LEU A 137 -5.68 10.08 -1.10
C LEU A 137 -6.71 11.20 -0.99
N ARG A 138 -7.87 11.07 -1.66
CA ARG A 138 -8.98 12.01 -1.52
C ARG A 138 -9.61 11.96 -0.13
N VAL A 139 -9.77 10.77 0.43
CA VAL A 139 -10.26 10.58 1.81
C VAL A 139 -9.27 11.18 2.81
N ASP A 140 -7.97 10.91 2.65
CA ASP A 140 -6.91 11.50 3.49
C ASP A 140 -6.93 13.04 3.43
N ALA A 141 -7.06 13.61 2.23
CA ALA A 141 -7.16 15.07 2.06
C ALA A 141 -8.39 15.63 2.78
N SER A 142 -9.54 14.95 2.67
CA SER A 142 -10.78 15.33 3.34
C SER A 142 -10.65 15.28 4.87
N VAL A 143 -10.01 14.23 5.41
CA VAL A 143 -9.70 14.10 6.85
C VAL A 143 -8.85 15.28 7.34
N GLN A 144 -7.78 15.61 6.62
CA GLN A 144 -6.90 16.73 7.00
C GLN A 144 -7.62 18.08 6.93
N ARG A 145 -8.41 18.31 5.88
CA ARG A 145 -9.22 19.53 5.70
C ARG A 145 -10.20 19.70 6.87
N LEU A 146 -11.02 18.69 7.15
CA LEU A 146 -12.01 18.73 8.23
C LEU A 146 -11.35 18.93 9.59
N ALA A 147 -10.25 18.22 9.88
CA ALA A 147 -9.49 18.40 11.11
C ALA A 147 -8.87 19.82 11.26
N SER A 148 -8.49 20.45 10.14
CA SER A 148 -8.04 21.86 10.15
C SER A 148 -9.21 22.82 10.37
N GLU A 149 -10.35 22.57 9.74
CA GLU A 149 -11.56 23.39 9.85
C GLU A 149 -12.10 23.38 11.28
N ILE A 150 -12.21 22.20 11.91
CA ILE A 150 -12.61 22.06 13.32
C ILE A 150 -11.71 22.90 14.24
N ARG A 151 -10.38 22.78 14.08
CA ARG A 151 -9.42 23.56 14.90
C ARG A 151 -9.55 25.08 14.69
N THR A 152 -9.91 25.49 13.48
CA THR A 152 -10.10 26.90 13.13
C THR A 152 -11.37 27.44 13.78
N VAL A 153 -12.51 26.74 13.62
CA VAL A 153 -13.79 27.12 14.25
C VAL A 153 -13.67 27.11 15.78
N GLN A 154 -13.05 26.08 16.37
CA GLN A 154 -12.81 26.04 17.83
C GLN A 154 -12.01 27.22 18.37
N ARG A 155 -11.11 27.79 17.56
CA ARG A 155 -10.27 28.93 17.95
C ARG A 155 -10.99 30.25 17.75
N ASP A 156 -11.68 30.41 16.62
CA ASP A 156 -12.20 31.69 16.14
C ASP A 156 -13.67 31.92 16.57
N GLU A 157 -14.43 30.83 16.72
CA GLU A 157 -15.87 30.79 17.03
C GLU A 157 -16.19 29.69 18.07
N PRO A 158 -15.67 29.76 19.30
CA PRO A 158 -15.76 28.66 20.28
C PRO A 158 -17.19 28.34 20.74
N ASP A 159 -18.12 29.29 20.63
CA ASP A 159 -19.52 29.12 21.01
C ASP A 159 -20.38 28.49 19.90
N ASP A 160 -19.85 28.32 18.68
CA ASP A 160 -20.55 27.65 17.57
C ASP A 160 -20.42 26.12 17.68
N THR A 161 -21.02 25.57 18.75
CA THR A 161 -20.96 24.14 19.06
C THR A 161 -21.63 23.28 17.99
N ASP A 162 -22.72 23.76 17.39
CA ASP A 162 -23.48 23.04 16.38
C ASP A 162 -22.64 22.79 15.12
N ARG A 163 -21.86 23.79 14.70
CA ARG A 163 -20.93 23.64 13.56
C ARG A 163 -19.79 22.70 13.89
N ILE A 164 -19.22 22.78 15.09
CA ILE A 164 -18.15 21.88 15.54
C ILE A 164 -18.63 20.43 15.54
N ASP A 165 -19.85 20.18 16.03
CA ASP A 165 -20.45 18.84 16.08
C ASP A 165 -20.71 18.29 14.66
N SER A 166 -21.25 19.12 13.76
CA SER A 166 -21.47 18.74 12.36
C SER A 166 -20.15 18.37 11.64
N LEU A 167 -19.10 19.17 11.81
CA LEU A 167 -17.79 18.88 11.24
C LEU A 167 -17.17 17.62 11.85
N THR A 168 -17.36 17.40 13.16
CA THR A 168 -16.88 16.21 13.86
C THR A 168 -17.56 14.94 13.33
N GLN A 169 -18.88 14.98 13.09
CA GLN A 169 -19.60 13.86 12.50
C GLN A 169 -19.12 13.57 11.06
N GLN A 170 -18.87 14.59 10.25
CA GLN A 170 -18.28 14.42 8.92
C GLN A 170 -16.88 13.80 8.99
N LEU A 171 -16.03 14.27 9.90
CA LEU A 171 -14.69 13.73 10.11
C LEU A 171 -14.75 12.25 10.53
N GLN A 172 -15.67 11.89 11.42
CA GLN A 172 -15.88 10.50 11.82
C GLN A 172 -16.27 9.61 10.64
N GLY A 173 -17.17 10.07 9.78
CA GLY A 173 -17.55 9.35 8.55
C GLY A 173 -16.35 9.14 7.61
N GLN A 174 -15.52 10.16 7.40
CA GLN A 174 -14.30 10.05 6.57
C GLN A 174 -13.27 9.09 7.19
N LEU A 175 -13.10 9.10 8.52
CA LEU A 175 -12.22 8.16 9.22
C LEU A 175 -12.69 6.71 9.10
N GLN A 176 -14.01 6.47 9.15
CA GLN A 176 -14.57 5.13 8.92
C GLN A 176 -14.26 4.63 7.50
N ILE A 177 -14.44 5.48 6.49
CA ILE A 177 -14.09 5.16 5.10
C ILE A 177 -12.59 4.86 4.99
N ARG A 178 -11.74 5.70 5.58
CA ARG A 178 -10.27 5.53 5.59
C ARG A 178 -9.86 4.19 6.18
N LEU A 179 -10.41 3.83 7.34
CA LEU A 179 -10.13 2.55 8.00
C LEU A 179 -10.65 1.37 7.17
N GLY A 180 -11.83 1.50 6.54
CA GLY A 180 -12.35 0.49 5.62
C GLY A 180 -11.42 0.24 4.42
N LEU A 181 -10.88 1.31 3.83
CA LEU A 181 -9.89 1.20 2.73
C LEU A 181 -8.59 0.54 3.21
N GLU A 182 -8.08 0.92 4.39
CA GLU A 182 -6.87 0.32 4.96
C GLU A 182 -7.03 -1.18 5.22
N LEU A 183 -8.15 -1.58 5.83
CA LEU A 183 -8.47 -2.99 6.06
C LEU A 183 -8.62 -3.75 4.73
N GLY A 184 -9.30 -3.16 3.75
CA GLY A 184 -9.43 -3.74 2.40
C GLY A 184 -8.08 -3.96 1.73
N ASN A 185 -7.15 -3.01 1.84
CA ASN A 185 -5.79 -3.15 1.33
C ASN A 185 -5.00 -4.25 2.04
N GLN A 186 -5.12 -4.33 3.37
CA GLN A 186 -4.49 -5.40 4.15
C GLN A 186 -5.02 -6.77 3.72
N MET A 187 -6.33 -6.91 3.48
CA MET A 187 -6.93 -8.14 2.96
C MET A 187 -6.37 -8.50 1.57
N LEU A 188 -6.30 -7.55 0.63
CA LEU A 188 -5.72 -7.79 -0.70
C LEU A 188 -4.26 -8.23 -0.63
N TYR A 189 -3.49 -7.67 0.31
CA TYR A 189 -2.11 -8.06 0.53
C TYR A 189 -2.00 -9.49 1.09
N ILE A 190 -2.89 -9.87 2.02
CA ILE A 190 -2.98 -11.23 2.55
C ILE A 190 -3.32 -12.21 1.43
N GLU A 191 -4.34 -11.93 0.62
CA GLU A 191 -4.76 -12.78 -0.51
C GLU A 191 -3.60 -13.03 -1.49
N ARG A 192 -2.82 -11.99 -1.82
CA ARG A 192 -1.64 -12.13 -2.70
C ARG A 192 -0.55 -12.98 -2.08
N MET A 193 -0.28 -12.82 -0.78
CA MET A 193 0.70 -13.67 -0.09
C MET A 193 0.24 -15.13 -0.02
N GLU A 194 -1.05 -15.38 0.18
CA GLU A 194 -1.61 -16.72 0.18
C GLU A 194 -1.47 -17.41 -1.18
N GLU A 195 -1.68 -16.67 -2.27
CA GLU A 195 -1.44 -17.16 -3.64
C GLU A 195 0.04 -17.50 -3.87
N GLN A 196 0.97 -16.62 -3.48
CA GLN A 196 2.42 -16.88 -3.56
C GLN A 196 2.83 -18.10 -2.72
N LEU A 197 2.26 -18.26 -1.52
CA LEU A 197 2.50 -19.43 -0.67
C LEU A 197 1.99 -20.71 -1.32
N LYS A 198 0.84 -20.66 -2.00
CA LYS A 198 0.28 -21.79 -2.73
C LYS A 198 1.17 -22.19 -3.90
N GLU A 199 1.66 -21.23 -4.68
CA GLU A 199 2.61 -21.46 -5.77
C GLU A 199 3.91 -22.09 -5.27
N LEU A 200 4.50 -21.52 -4.20
CA LEU A 200 5.73 -22.04 -3.63
C LEU A 200 5.56 -23.47 -3.09
N LYS A 201 4.43 -23.78 -2.44
CA LYS A 201 4.10 -25.13 -2.00
C LYS A 201 4.00 -26.09 -3.19
N ALA A 202 3.34 -25.69 -4.28
CA ALA A 202 3.25 -26.49 -5.50
C ALA A 202 4.64 -26.75 -6.11
N GLN A 203 5.51 -25.74 -6.10
CA GLN A 203 6.90 -25.89 -6.57
C GLN A 203 7.70 -26.87 -5.70
N VAL A 204 7.56 -26.80 -4.38
CA VAL A 204 8.23 -27.74 -3.46
C VAL A 204 7.73 -29.17 -3.66
N GLU A 205 6.42 -29.38 -3.80
CA GLU A 205 5.87 -30.71 -4.08
C GLU A 205 6.34 -31.25 -5.44
N PHE A 206 6.39 -30.40 -6.47
CA PHE A 206 6.95 -30.78 -7.77
C PHE A 206 8.44 -31.17 -7.66
N GLN A 207 9.24 -30.39 -6.95
CA GLN A 207 10.65 -30.73 -6.70
C GLN A 207 10.80 -32.01 -5.90
N ARG A 208 9.88 -32.30 -4.98
CA ARG A 208 9.86 -33.52 -4.20
C ARG A 208 9.53 -34.74 -5.07
N THR A 209 8.61 -34.62 -6.03
CA THR A 209 8.32 -35.70 -6.97
C THR A 209 9.47 -35.95 -7.95
N GLU A 210 10.19 -34.89 -8.35
CA GLU A 210 11.37 -34.98 -9.19
C GLU A 210 12.66 -35.27 -8.38
N PHE A 211 12.58 -35.42 -7.06
CA PHE A 211 13.77 -35.53 -6.23
C PHE A 211 14.63 -36.74 -6.61
N ASP A 212 14.00 -37.91 -6.76
CA ASP A 212 14.72 -39.14 -7.10
C ASP A 212 15.34 -39.08 -8.50
N SER A 213 14.66 -38.45 -9.48
CA SER A 213 15.19 -38.30 -10.84
C SER A 213 16.44 -37.41 -10.85
N VAL A 214 16.39 -36.28 -10.14
CA VAL A 214 17.53 -35.37 -9.96
C VAL A 214 18.69 -36.04 -9.23
N VAL A 215 18.42 -36.81 -8.17
CA VAL A 215 19.46 -37.57 -7.44
C VAL A 215 20.12 -38.61 -8.35
N GLN A 216 19.34 -39.33 -9.16
CA GLN A 216 19.88 -40.32 -10.10
C GLN A 216 20.72 -39.68 -11.20
N GLU A 217 20.28 -38.54 -11.75
CA GLU A 217 21.05 -37.78 -12.74
C GLU A 217 22.39 -37.29 -12.17
N GLU A 218 22.37 -36.73 -10.97
CA GLU A 218 23.57 -36.25 -10.28
C GLU A 218 24.52 -37.42 -9.93
N LEU A 219 23.98 -38.54 -9.47
CA LEU A 219 24.76 -39.75 -9.18
C LEU A 219 25.43 -40.31 -10.46
N ALA A 220 24.70 -40.37 -11.58
CA ALA A 220 25.24 -40.78 -12.87
C ALA A 220 26.38 -39.86 -13.32
N ARG A 221 26.18 -38.54 -13.20
CA ARG A 221 27.20 -37.52 -13.52
C ARG A 221 28.48 -37.71 -12.72
N LEU A 222 28.38 -37.91 -11.40
CA LEU A 222 29.54 -38.04 -10.51
C LEU A 222 30.27 -39.38 -10.64
N THR A 223 29.54 -40.46 -10.95
CA THR A 223 30.12 -41.81 -11.06
C THR A 223 30.60 -42.16 -12.47
N GLY A 224 30.33 -41.30 -13.47
CA GLY A 224 30.69 -41.55 -14.87
C GLY A 224 29.94 -42.73 -15.50
N ARG A 225 28.88 -43.24 -14.86
CA ARG A 225 27.97 -44.22 -15.47
C ARG A 225 26.88 -43.47 -16.23
N PRO A 226 26.60 -43.81 -17.50
CA PRO A 226 25.47 -43.23 -18.21
C PRO A 226 24.19 -43.54 -17.43
N GLY A 227 23.46 -42.49 -17.03
CA GLY A 227 22.20 -42.63 -16.31
C GLY A 227 21.23 -43.51 -17.10
N GLY A 228 20.43 -44.32 -16.41
CA GLY A 228 19.60 -45.39 -17.00
C GLY A 228 18.64 -44.96 -18.14
N ILE A 229 18.45 -43.66 -18.35
CA ILE A 229 17.66 -43.10 -19.46
C ILE A 229 18.38 -43.28 -20.81
N GLU A 230 19.72 -43.30 -20.84
CA GLU A 230 20.51 -43.49 -22.08
C GLU A 230 20.60 -44.97 -22.48
N ALA A 231 20.57 -45.89 -21.51
CA ALA A 231 20.54 -47.33 -21.75
C ALA A 231 19.24 -47.82 -22.40
N ALA A 232 18.11 -47.14 -22.16
CA ALA A 232 16.82 -47.45 -22.79
C ALA A 232 16.69 -46.91 -24.23
N ARG A 233 17.59 -46.02 -24.66
CA ARG A 233 17.57 -45.40 -26.01
C ARG A 233 18.57 -46.03 -26.98
N ALA A 234 19.36 -47.01 -26.54
CA ALA A 234 20.22 -47.78 -27.43
C ALA A 234 19.35 -48.62 -28.39
N PRO A 235 19.41 -48.37 -29.71
CA PRO A 235 18.63 -49.15 -30.66
C PRO A 235 19.14 -50.58 -30.66
N ALA A 236 18.21 -51.54 -30.57
CA ALA A 236 18.45 -52.95 -30.83
C ALA A 236 18.84 -53.14 -32.31
N THR A 237 20.06 -52.72 -32.69
CA THR A 237 20.61 -52.99 -34.01
C THR A 237 21.48 -54.22 -33.94
N ALA A 238 20.97 -55.25 -34.63
CA ALA A 238 21.70 -56.30 -35.32
C ALA A 238 22.34 -57.39 -34.45
N SER A 239 21.58 -58.48 -34.26
CA SER A 239 22.17 -59.81 -34.40
C SER A 239 22.08 -60.25 -35.87
N PRO A 240 23.14 -60.86 -36.42
CA PRO A 240 23.29 -61.22 -37.84
C PRO A 240 22.38 -62.36 -38.32
#